data_AF-A0AAV3H7Z6-F1
#
_entry.id   AF-A0AAV3H7Z6-F1
#
_cell.length_a   1.000
_cell.length_b   1.000
_cell.length_c   1.000
_cell.angle_alpha   90.00
_cell.angle_beta   90.00
_cell.angle_gamma   90.00
#
_symmetry.space_group_name_H-M   'P 1'
#
loop_
_entity.id
_entity.type
_entity.pdbx_description
1 polymer ?
#
loop_
_entity_poly.entity_id
_entity_poly.type
_entity_poly.pdbx_seq_one_letter_code
_entity_poly.pdbx_strand_id
1 'polypeptide(L)' 'MGDHIYEINSDKCTECVGHYETPTCQKVCPIPNTIVKDPQHVETEEQLWDKFVLMHHADKI' A
#
# COMPACT_ATOMS: atom_id res chain seq x y z
N MET A 1 12.78 -16.20 -6.04
CA MET A 1 13.11 -14.80 -6.36
C MET A 1 12.92 -14.04 -5.07
N GLY A 2 13.97 -13.53 -4.42
CA GLY A 2 13.83 -13.00 -3.05
C GLY A 2 15.04 -12.37 -2.37
N ASP A 3 16.23 -12.35 -2.97
CA ASP A 3 17.42 -11.78 -2.30
C ASP A 3 17.87 -10.40 -2.83
N HIS A 4 17.20 -9.85 -3.86
CA HIS A 4 17.67 -8.64 -4.56
C HIS A 4 16.61 -7.56 -4.81
N ILE A 5 15.34 -7.77 -4.42
CA ILE A 5 14.25 -6.80 -4.61
C ILE A 5 13.41 -6.68 -3.34
N TYR A 6 12.91 -5.48 -3.07
CA TYR A 6 11.92 -5.25 -2.02
C TYR A 6 10.53 -5.62 -2.55
N GLU A 7 9.75 -6.31 -1.73
CA GLU A 7 8.38 -6.73 -2.06
C GLU A 7 7.38 -6.00 -1.17
N ILE A 8 6.27 -5.55 -1.77
CA ILE A 8 5.15 -4.96 -1.04
C ILE A 8 4.10 -6.05 -0.84
N ASN A 9 3.71 -6.28 0.40
CA ASN A 9 2.60 -7.18 0.70
C ASN A 9 1.26 -6.48 0.39
N SER A 10 0.55 -6.97 -0.63
CA SER A 10 -0.73 -6.41 -1.09
C SER A 10 -1.82 -6.42 -0.01
N ASP A 11 -1.83 -7.40 0.90
CA ASP A 11 -2.81 -7.47 2.00
C ASP A 11 -2.66 -6.33 3.02
N LYS A 12 -1.49 -5.67 3.04
CA LYS A 12 -1.18 -4.56 3.96
C LYS A 12 -1.02 -3.22 3.26
N CYS A 13 -0.97 -3.20 1.93
CA CYS A 13 -0.85 -1.99 1.16
C CYS A 13 -2.20 -1.26 1.11
N THR A 14 -2.26 -0.05 1.67
CA THR A 14 -3.43 0.86 1.54
C THR A 14 -3.19 1.95 0.50
N GLU A 15 -2.13 1.84 -0.31
CA GLU A 15 -1.61 2.94 -1.13
C GLU A 15 -1.37 4.25 -0.33
N CYS A 16 -1.14 4.12 0.99
CA CYS A 16 -1.08 5.21 1.97
C CYS A 16 -2.41 5.93 2.27
N VAL A 17 -3.54 5.49 1.71
CA VAL A 17 -4.88 5.97 2.08
C VAL A 17 -5.07 5.81 3.60
N GLY A 18 -5.57 6.87 4.23
CA GLY A 18 -5.72 6.97 5.69
C GLY A 18 -4.52 7.58 6.44
N HIS A 19 -3.33 7.61 5.83
CA HIS A 19 -2.13 8.22 6.40
C HIS A 19 -1.65 9.46 5.62
N TYR A 20 -1.59 9.35 4.30
CA TYR A 20 -1.06 10.38 3.40
C TYR A 20 -1.85 10.42 2.09
N GLU A 21 -1.88 11.58 1.43
CA GLU A 21 -2.55 11.73 0.12
C GLU A 21 -1.83 11.04 -1.04
N THR A 22 -0.57 10.63 -0.84
CA THR A 22 0.28 10.05 -1.89
C THR A 22 1.16 8.94 -1.32
N PRO A 23 1.48 7.89 -2.11
CA PRO A 23 2.33 6.79 -1.65
C PRO A 23 3.72 7.26 -1.24
N THR A 24 4.07 7.10 0.03
CA THR A 24 5.39 7.50 0.54
C THR A 24 6.51 6.64 -0.05
N CYS A 25 6.25 5.35 -0.30
CA CYS A 25 7.16 4.45 -0.96
C CYS A 25 7.61 4.98 -2.34
N GLN A 26 6.68 5.53 -3.13
CA GLN A 26 7.01 6.16 -4.43
C GLN A 26 7.81 7.45 -4.24
N LYS A 27 7.52 8.26 -3.21
CA LYS A 27 8.25 9.51 -2.94
C LYS A 27 9.70 9.30 -2.54
N VAL A 28 10.01 8.23 -1.82
CA VAL A 28 11.37 7.97 -1.31
C VAL A 28 12.19 7.08 -2.24
N CYS A 29 11.56 6.41 -3.20
CA CYS A 29 12.26 5.50 -4.10
C CYS A 29 13.23 6.29 -5.01
N PRO A 30 14.54 6.00 -5.00
CA PRO A 30 15.51 6.70 -5.84
C PRO A 30 15.38 6.35 -7.33
N ILE A 31 14.64 5.29 -7.66
CA ILE A 31 14.44 4.81 -9.03
C ILE A 31 12.97 5.04 -9.42
N PRO A 32 12.68 5.92 -10.39
CA PRO A 32 11.32 6.22 -10.81
C PRO A 32 10.64 4.99 -11.42
N ASN A 33 9.32 4.87 -11.25
CA ASN A 33 8.48 3.79 -11.80
C ASN A 33 8.81 2.36 -11.34
N THR A 34 9.50 2.20 -10.20
CA THR A 34 9.75 0.87 -9.61
C THR A 34 8.53 0.35 -8.83
N ILE A 35 7.75 1.28 -8.26
CA ILE A 35 6.57 0.98 -7.45
C ILE A 35 5.34 1.42 -8.24
N VAL A 36 4.64 0.46 -8.82
CA VAL A 36 3.45 0.66 -9.66
C VAL A 36 2.24 0.01 -9.02
N LYS A 37 1.03 0.42 -9.45
CA LYS A 37 -0.20 -0.26 -9.04
C LYS A 37 -0.18 -1.69 -9.56
N ASP A 38 -0.50 -2.64 -8.68
CA ASP A 38 -0.55 -4.05 -9.03
C ASP A 38 -1.85 -4.34 -9.81
N PRO A 39 -1.77 -4.76 -11.09
CA PRO A 39 -2.96 -5.08 -11.89
C PRO A 39 -3.74 -6.29 -11.37
N GLN A 40 -3.14 -7.13 -10.52
CA GLN A 40 -3.84 -8.27 -9.89
C GLN A 40 -4.58 -7.86 -8.61
N HIS A 41 -4.23 -6.72 -8.02
CA HIS A 41 -4.82 -6.19 -6.78
C HIS A 41 -5.28 -4.75 -7.00
N VAL A 42 -6.23 -4.57 -7.91
CA VAL A 42 -6.84 -3.26 -8.17
C VAL A 42 -7.91 -2.99 -7.12
N GLU A 43 -7.66 -1.97 -6.29
CA GLU A 43 -8.55 -1.59 -5.18
C GLU A 43 -9.07 -0.15 -5.37
N THR A 44 -10.30 0.09 -4.94
CA THR A 44 -10.87 1.44 -4.86
C THR A 44 -10.41 2.15 -3.59
N GLU A 45 -10.54 3.48 -3.55
CA GLU A 45 -10.20 4.26 -2.36
C GLU A 45 -10.97 3.81 -1.11
N GLU A 46 -12.25 3.43 -1.27
CA GLU A 46 -13.08 2.86 -0.20
C GLU A 46 -12.53 1.52 0.32
N GLN A 47 -12.11 0.62 -0.58
CA GLN A 47 -11.51 -0.66 -0.18
C GLN A 47 -10.17 -0.46 0.56
N LEU A 48 -9.35 0.48 0.11
CA LEU A 48 -8.09 0.82 0.76
C LEU A 48 -8.31 1.45 2.15
N TRP A 49 -9.37 2.25 2.30
CA TRP A 49 -9.80 2.80 3.57
C TRP A 49 -10.29 1.70 4.53
N ASP A 50 -11.12 0.77 4.07
CA ASP A 50 -11.58 -0.35 4.89
C ASP A 50 -10.40 -1.20 5.39
N LYS A 51 -9.40 -1.44 4.53
CA LYS A 51 -8.16 -2.12 4.91
C LYS A 51 -7.37 -1.35 5.97
N PHE A 52 -7.28 -0.02 5.83
CA PHE A 52 -6.67 0.84 6.86
C PHE A 52 -7.39 0.70 8.21
N VAL A 53 -8.73 0.73 8.20
CA VAL A 53 -9.56 0.60 9.40
C VAL A 53 -9.34 -0.78 10.05
N LEU A 54 -9.33 -1.85 9.27
CA LEU A 54 -9.06 -3.20 9.78
C LEU A 54 -7.66 -3.33 10.40
N MET A 55 -6.65 -2.65 9.85
CA MET A 55 -5.28 -2.74 10.38
C MET A 55 -5.02 -1.87 11.61
N HIS A 56 -5.63 -0.68 11.69
CA HIS A 56 -5.33 0.31 12.74
C HIS A 56 -6.44 0.49 13.77
N HIS A 57 -7.65 0.03 13.50
CA HIS A 57 -8.81 0.14 14.38
C HIS A 57 -9.38 -1.22 14.81
N ALA A 58 -8.65 -2.31 14.62
CA ALA A 58 -9.00 -3.63 15.17
C ALA A 58 -9.19 -3.61 16.69
N ASP A 59 -8.52 -2.71 17.42
CA ASP A 59 -8.65 -2.56 18.88
C ASP A 59 -10.00 -1.94 19.33
N LYS A 60 -10.88 -1.53 18.40
CA LYS A 60 -12.19 -0.91 18.69
C LYS A 60 -13.40 -1.70 18.16
N ILE A 61 -13.20 -2.95 17.72
CA ILE A 61 -14.28 -3.87 17.31
C ILE A 61 -14.46 -4.94 18.39
#